data_AF-A0A327KML9-F1
#
_entry.id   AF-A0A327KML9-F1
#
_cell.length_a   1.000
_cell.length_b   1.000
_cell.length_c   1.000
_cell.angle_alpha   90.00
_cell.angle_beta   90.00
_cell.angle_gamma   90.00
#
_symmetry.space_group_name_H-M   'P 1'
#
loop_
_entity.id
_entity.type
_entity.pdbx_description
1 polymer ?
#
loop_
_entity_poly.entity_id
_entity_poly.type
_entity_poly.pdbx_seq_one_letter_code
_entity_poly.pdbx_strand_id
1 'polypeptide(L)'
;MRIALVPAAAGLAILLALGASPTTAHAQSSQDQMACQFDAQTYCQEAIPDHGKVYRCLKRNARKISPACRAAISKGKAPRRNRPGTAY
;
A
#
# COMPACT_ATOMS: atom_id res chain seq x y z
N MET A 1 5.35 -23.33 34.49
CA MET A 1 4.49 -23.14 35.67
C MET A 1 5.34 -22.65 36.84
N ARG A 2 5.42 -21.32 37.03
CA ARG A 2 5.89 -20.66 38.25
C ARG A 2 5.10 -19.37 38.36
N ILE A 3 4.08 -19.39 39.22
CA ILE A 3 3.17 -18.26 39.46
C ILE A 3 3.82 -17.43 40.57
N ALA A 4 4.23 -16.20 40.25
CA ALA A 4 4.61 -15.22 41.26
C ALA A 4 3.41 -14.30 41.51
N LEU A 5 2.68 -14.57 42.59
CA LEU A 5 1.75 -13.63 43.20
C LEU A 5 2.57 -12.55 43.92
N VAL A 6 2.38 -11.28 43.56
CA VAL A 6 2.92 -10.13 44.30
C VAL A 6 1.75 -9.44 45.00
N PRO A 7 1.88 -9.08 46.31
CA PRO A 7 0.76 -8.88 47.21
C PRO A 7 0.11 -7.49 47.07
N ALA A 8 -1.19 -7.44 47.38
CA ALA A 8 -1.97 -6.22 47.45
C ALA A 8 -1.58 -5.40 48.70
N ALA A 9 -0.78 -4.34 48.52
CA ALA A 9 -0.66 -3.27 49.48
C ALA A 9 -0.39 -1.94 48.75
N ALA A 10 -1.43 -1.11 48.69
CA ALA A 10 -1.44 0.35 48.53
C ALA A 10 -0.39 1.02 47.62
N GLY A 11 -0.89 1.58 46.51
CA GLY A 11 -0.38 2.85 45.98
C GLY A 11 0.43 2.76 44.69
N LEU A 12 -0.20 3.30 43.63
CA LEU A 12 0.40 3.81 42.40
C LEU A 12 1.03 2.82 41.38
N ALA A 13 0.45 2.91 40.18
CA ALA A 13 1.07 2.72 38.87
C ALA A 13 1.19 1.31 38.28
N ILE A 14 0.80 1.26 37.00
CA ILE A 14 1.08 0.23 35.98
C ILE A 14 0.01 -0.86 35.85
N LEU A 15 -1.18 -0.44 35.42
CA LEU A 15 -2.06 -1.26 34.58
C LEU A 15 -2.04 -0.64 33.19
N LEU A 16 -1.40 -1.31 32.21
CA LEU A 16 -1.68 -1.30 30.76
C LEU A 16 -0.46 -1.85 29.99
N ALA A 17 -0.28 -3.17 30.05
CA ALA A 17 0.47 -3.91 29.02
C ALA A 17 -0.53 -4.81 28.28
N LEU A 18 -1.53 -4.21 27.63
CA LEU A 18 -2.32 -4.89 26.62
C LEU A 18 -1.65 -4.65 25.26
N GLY A 19 -1.23 -5.74 24.63
CA GLY A 19 -0.44 -5.74 23.41
C GLY A 19 -1.06 -4.93 22.27
N ALA A 20 -0.32 -3.92 21.81
CA ALA A 20 -0.51 -3.36 20.48
C ALA A 20 0.28 -4.23 19.49
N SER A 21 -0.40 -5.20 18.88
CA SER A 21 0.11 -5.79 17.64
C SER A 21 0.23 -4.66 16.61
N PRO A 22 1.38 -4.42 15.98
CA PRO A 22 1.43 -3.46 14.89
C PRO A 22 0.57 -4.02 13.75
N THR A 23 -0.63 -3.48 13.56
CA THR A 23 -1.34 -3.58 12.30
C THR A 23 -0.45 -2.91 11.25
N THR A 24 0.33 -3.70 10.52
CA THR A 24 0.95 -3.26 9.27
C THR A 24 -0.16 -3.05 8.24
N ALA A 25 -0.89 -1.95 8.39
CA ALA A 25 -1.69 -1.39 7.33
C ALA A 25 -0.71 -0.89 6.25
N HIS A 26 -0.23 -1.81 5.42
CA HIS A 26 0.60 -1.48 4.27
C HIS A 26 -0.21 -0.57 3.34
N ALA A 27 0.03 0.73 3.44
CA ALA A 27 -0.25 1.70 2.39
C ALA A 27 0.69 1.43 1.19
N GLN A 28 0.60 0.23 0.61
CA GLN A 28 1.49 -0.22 -0.46
C GLN A 28 1.18 0.44 -1.81
N SER A 29 0.05 1.15 -1.89
CA SER A 29 -0.43 1.75 -3.14
C SER A 29 0.50 2.81 -3.71
N SER A 30 1.19 3.58 -2.85
CA SER A 30 2.03 4.69 -3.29
C SER A 30 3.30 4.17 -3.98
N GLN A 31 3.93 3.15 -3.40
CA GLN A 31 5.16 2.56 -3.93
C GLN A 31 4.88 1.76 -5.21
N ASP A 32 3.75 1.06 -5.27
CA ASP A 32 3.33 0.32 -6.46
C ASP A 32 2.97 1.26 -7.64
N GLN A 33 2.43 2.46 -7.37
CA GLN A 33 2.18 3.46 -8.41
C GLN A 33 3.46 4.09 -8.97
N MET A 34 4.42 4.39 -8.09
CA MET A 34 5.73 4.93 -8.51
C MET A 34 6.48 3.95 -9.41
N ALA A 35 6.32 2.64 -9.20
CA ALA A 35 6.94 1.61 -10.04
C ALA A 35 6.52 1.68 -11.52
N CYS A 36 5.31 2.17 -11.82
CA CYS A 36 4.79 2.25 -13.18
C CYS A 36 4.91 3.63 -13.83
N GLN A 37 5.38 4.65 -13.12
CA GLN A 37 5.37 6.03 -13.61
C GLN A 37 6.26 6.21 -14.85
N PHE A 38 7.50 5.73 -14.78
CA PHE A 38 8.44 5.83 -15.91
C PHE A 38 8.00 4.99 -17.11
N ASP A 39 7.45 3.79 -16.85
CA ASP A 39 6.91 2.92 -17.90
C ASP A 39 5.68 3.57 -18.58
N ALA A 40 4.80 4.21 -17.81
CA ALA A 40 3.64 4.91 -18.34
C ALA A 40 4.05 6.12 -19.20
N GLN A 41 5.06 6.87 -18.77
CA GLN A 41 5.61 7.97 -19.54
C GLN A 41 6.38 7.50 -20.78
N THR A 42 6.93 6.29 -20.78
CA THR A 42 7.67 5.79 -21.95
C THR A 42 6.74 5.18 -22.98
N TYR A 43 5.77 4.36 -22.55
CA TYR A 43 4.97 3.53 -23.44
C TYR A 43 3.50 3.97 -23.58
N CYS A 44 3.03 4.87 -22.72
CA CYS A 44 1.59 5.17 -22.58
C CYS A 44 1.30 6.67 -22.45
N GLN A 45 2.14 7.55 -23.01
CA GLN A 45 1.96 9.02 -22.93
C GLN A 45 0.57 9.48 -23.39
N GLU A 46 0.09 8.92 -24.49
CA GLU A 46 -1.24 9.22 -25.05
C GLU A 46 -2.41 8.85 -24.13
N ALA A 47 -2.17 7.98 -23.16
CA ALA A 47 -3.16 7.57 -22.18
C ALA A 47 -3.20 8.46 -20.93
N ILE A 48 -2.14 9.25 -20.68
CA ILE A 48 -2.06 10.22 -19.58
C ILE A 48 -2.99 11.41 -19.92
N PRO A 49 -3.74 11.97 -18.94
CA PRO A 49 -3.73 11.68 -17.50
C PRO A 49 -4.77 10.65 -17.03
N ASP A 50 -5.44 9.94 -17.94
CA ASP A 50 -6.49 8.98 -17.57
C ASP A 50 -5.88 7.68 -17.01
N HIS A 51 -5.90 7.56 -15.68
CA HIS A 51 -5.39 6.39 -14.96
C HIS A 51 -5.96 5.05 -15.47
N GLY A 52 -7.22 5.01 -15.91
CA GLY A 52 -7.84 3.81 -16.45
C GLY A 52 -7.28 3.45 -17.83
N LYS A 53 -7.07 4.43 -18.71
CA LYS A 53 -6.41 4.24 -20.00
C LYS A 53 -4.95 3.84 -19.81
N VAL A 54 -4.23 4.45 -18.87
CA VAL A 54 -2.84 4.10 -18.54
C VAL A 54 -2.74 2.66 -18.07
N TYR A 55 -3.60 2.21 -17.14
CA TYR A 55 -3.61 0.82 -16.68
C TYR A 55 -3.84 -0.18 -17.83
N ARG A 56 -4.81 0.11 -18.71
CA ARG A 56 -5.06 -0.74 -19.90
C ARG A 56 -3.87 -0.74 -20.86
N CYS A 57 -3.22 0.40 -21.05
CA CYS A 57 -2.04 0.51 -21.89
C CYS A 57 -0.86 -0.28 -21.32
N LEU A 58 -0.56 -0.15 -20.02
CA LEU A 58 0.48 -0.92 -19.32
C LEU A 58 0.20 -2.42 -19.40
N LYS A 59 -1.07 -2.83 -19.25
CA LYS A 59 -1.48 -4.24 -19.38
C LYS A 59 -1.22 -4.80 -20.78
N ARG A 60 -1.49 -4.03 -21.84
CA ARG A 60 -1.15 -4.42 -23.22
C ARG A 60 0.36 -4.49 -23.45
N ASN A 61 1.10 -3.59 -22.82
CA ASN A 61 2.56 -3.52 -22.90
C ASN A 61 3.27 -4.32 -21.80
N ALA A 62 2.60 -5.30 -21.16
CA ALA A 62 3.13 -6.01 -20.00
C ALA A 62 4.51 -6.63 -20.25
N ARG A 63 4.83 -7.03 -21.49
CA ARG A 63 6.14 -7.58 -21.86
C ARG A 63 7.25 -6.53 -22.01
N LYS A 64 6.91 -5.27 -22.27
CA LYS A 64 7.84 -4.16 -22.53
C LYS A 64 8.14 -3.32 -21.29
N ILE A 65 7.24 -3.31 -20.32
CA ILE A 65 7.41 -2.57 -19.06
C ILE A 65 8.35 -3.29 -18.09
N SER A 66 8.86 -2.54 -17.10
CA SER A 66 9.72 -3.05 -16.04
C SER A 66 9.09 -4.22 -15.26
N PRO A 67 9.90 -5.15 -14.72
CA PRO A 67 9.40 -6.23 -13.87
C PRO A 67 8.64 -5.72 -12.64
N ALA A 68 9.07 -4.58 -12.08
CA ALA A 68 8.43 -3.93 -10.94
C ALA A 68 7.01 -3.46 -11.29
N CYS A 69 6.85 -2.73 -12.40
CA CYS A 69 5.52 -2.30 -12.85
C CYS A 69 4.63 -3.50 -13.22
N ARG A 70 5.21 -4.52 -13.88
CA ARG A 70 4.48 -5.75 -14.21
C ARG A 70 3.95 -6.45 -12.97
N ALA A 71 4.76 -6.55 -11.92
CA ALA A 71 4.33 -7.10 -10.64
C ALA A 71 3.25 -6.22 -9.99
N ALA A 72 3.39 -4.89 -10.03
CA ALA A 72 2.43 -3.95 -9.48
C ALA A 72 1.05 -4.05 -10.16
N ILE A 73 0.98 -4.10 -11.50
CA ILE A 73 -0.31 -4.21 -12.22
C ILE A 73 -0.96 -5.60 -12.10
N SER A 74 -0.16 -6.63 -11.80
CA SER A 74 -0.65 -8.00 -11.57
C SER A 74 -1.16 -8.20 -10.14
N LYS A 75 -0.55 -7.54 -9.16
CA LYS A 75 -0.99 -7.50 -7.76
C LYS A 75 -2.10 -6.48 -7.51
N GLY A 76 -2.14 -5.43 -8.34
CA GLY A 76 -3.04 -4.30 -8.21
C GLY A 76 -4.48 -4.69 -8.48
N LYS A 77 -5.30 -4.68 -7.43
CA LYS A 77 -6.75 -4.44 -7.57
C LYS A 77 -6.90 -3.11 -8.33
N ALA A 78 -7.81 -3.04 -9.30
CA ALA A 78 -8.09 -1.84 -10.08
C ALA A 78 -8.07 -0.58 -9.19
N PRO A 79 -7.58 0.59 -9.68
CA PRO A 79 -7.55 1.80 -8.87
C PRO A 79 -8.92 1.96 -8.22
N ARG A 80 -8.93 2.08 -6.88
CA ARG A 80 -10.17 2.25 -6.11
C ARG A 80 -10.88 3.45 -6.71
N ARG A 81 -11.91 3.22 -7.53
CA ARG A 81 -12.84 4.26 -7.96
C ARG A 81 -13.40 4.84 -6.67
N ASN A 82 -13.18 6.13 -6.47
CA ASN A 82 -13.68 6.93 -5.35
C ASN A 82 -12.83 6.94 -4.07
N ARG A 83 -11.65 7.56 -4.13
CA ARG A 83 -11.21 8.45 -3.05
C ARG A 83 -11.15 9.85 -3.67
N PRO A 84 -11.88 10.86 -3.16
CA PRO A 84 -11.66 12.24 -3.55
C PRO A 84 -10.24 12.61 -3.08
N GLY A 85 -9.25 12.33 -3.92
CA GLY A 85 -7.90 12.81 -3.76
C GLY A 85 -7.94 14.28 -4.09
N THR A 86 -7.86 15.11 -3.05
CA THR A 86 -7.72 16.55 -3.15
C THR A 86 -6.64 16.89 -4.18
N ALA A 87 -7.06 17.62 -5.20
CA ALA A 87 -6.18 18.32 -6.10
C ALA A 87 -5.32 19.29 -5.28
N TYR A 88 -3.99 19.17 -5.38
CA TYR A 88 -3.04 20.27 -5.43
C TYR A 88 -1.71 19.74 -5.94
#